data_AF-L8GXH2-F1
#
_entry.id   AF-L8GXH2-F1
#
_cell.length_a   1.000
_cell.length_b   1.000
_cell.length_c   1.000
_cell.angle_alpha   90.00
_cell.angle_beta   90.00
_cell.angle_gamma   90.00
#
_symmetry.space_group_name_H-M   'P 1'
#
loop_
_entity.id
_entity.type
_entity.pdbx_description
1 polymer ?
#
loop_
_entity_poly.entity_id
_entity_poly.type
_entity_poly.pdbx_seq_one_letter_code
_entity_poly.pdbx_strand_id
1 'polypeptide(L)'
;MGDRSKIREPSKELEDTAAIRNRLVVVNDRRVTTLTAKFFAFIRAAESDTTTLDEVELVEGQIQKEFDLFDISLDKLRATADANGRELQQYHSLHLQREGQIARAKEELVRLKTELEHEKRRRNHKEEYEAIAKIINQYPSRADTQRQLQALEDDLASLADAKQQIEDATQKRRKQFALLFDCIDDLQRALRAEGEEAKEDESRKESVATGKRKRPATEATDDTLKGKALADEPPAVSSSAETARKRVREVEMEEARDDETEPGEITTKGLPSCCLFLLSA
;
A
#
# COMPACT_ATOMS: atom_id res chain seq x y z
N MET A 1 7.97 11.71 -24.50
CA MET A 1 8.65 12.42 -23.39
C MET A 1 9.68 13.33 -24.02
N GLY A 2 9.41 14.64 -24.02
CA GLY A 2 10.22 15.63 -24.72
C GLY A 2 11.52 15.90 -23.96
N ASP A 3 12.63 15.68 -24.64
CA ASP A 3 13.98 15.90 -24.17
C ASP A 3 14.22 17.41 -23.91
N ARG A 4 14.15 17.81 -22.63
CA ARG A 4 14.39 19.20 -22.16
C ARG A 4 15.85 19.41 -21.76
N SER A 5 16.79 18.80 -22.49
CA SER A 5 18.23 18.98 -22.31
C SER A 5 18.86 19.77 -23.46
N LYS A 6 18.11 20.68 -24.11
CA LYS A 6 18.72 21.77 -24.88
C LYS A 6 19.31 22.79 -23.92
N ILE A 7 20.44 22.41 -23.33
CA ILE A 7 21.46 23.32 -22.86
C ILE A 7 21.69 24.30 -24.01
N ARG A 8 21.39 25.57 -23.78
CA ARG A 8 21.59 26.67 -24.74
C ARG A 8 23.03 26.59 -25.25
N GLU A 9 23.21 26.28 -26.53
CA GLU A 9 24.53 26.06 -27.13
C GLU A 9 25.40 27.32 -26.99
N PRO A 10 26.65 27.20 -26.49
CA PRO A 10 27.57 28.33 -26.29
C PRO A 10 27.91 29.07 -27.61
N SER A 11 27.74 28.41 -28.76
CA SER A 11 27.95 28.99 -30.09
C SER A 11 27.00 30.16 -30.39
N LYS A 12 25.75 30.10 -29.91
CA LYS A 12 24.77 31.19 -30.12
C LYS A 12 25.09 32.42 -29.29
N GLU A 13 25.66 32.26 -28.10
CA GLU A 13 26.07 33.40 -27.27
C GLU A 13 27.27 34.17 -27.87
N LEU A 14 28.16 33.49 -28.60
CA LEU A 14 29.27 34.13 -29.33
C LEU A 14 28.80 34.95 -30.55
N GLU A 15 27.81 34.45 -31.29
CA GLU A 15 27.20 35.19 -32.41
C GLU A 15 26.39 36.39 -31.91
N ASP A 16 25.61 36.22 -30.84
CA ASP A 16 24.84 37.29 -30.21
C ASP A 16 25.77 38.39 -29.67
N THR A 17 26.90 38.04 -29.03
CA THR A 17 27.87 39.03 -28.54
C THR A 17 28.62 39.76 -29.65
N ALA A 18 28.92 39.10 -30.78
CA ALA A 18 29.50 39.74 -31.96
C ALA A 18 28.51 40.69 -32.65
N ALA A 19 27.24 40.29 -32.76
CA ALA A 19 26.17 41.14 -33.27
C ALA A 19 25.92 42.35 -32.36
N ILE A 20 25.91 42.16 -31.04
CA ILE A 20 25.81 43.24 -30.05
C ILE A 20 27.01 44.19 -30.17
N ARG A 21 28.23 43.66 -30.31
CA ARG A 21 29.46 44.45 -30.47
C ARG A 21 29.46 45.29 -31.74
N ASN A 22 29.03 44.72 -32.88
CA ASN A 22 28.93 45.45 -34.15
C ASN A 22 27.78 46.47 -34.17
N ARG A 23 26.78 46.29 -33.31
CA ARG A 23 25.66 47.23 -33.14
C ARG A 23 25.98 48.34 -32.13
N LEU A 24 27.01 48.16 -31.29
CA LEU A 24 27.48 49.17 -30.35
C LEU A 24 28.28 50.24 -31.10
N VAL A 25 27.83 51.48 -30.96
CA VAL A 25 28.20 52.71 -31.70
C VAL A 25 29.70 53.07 -31.69
N VAL A 26 30.52 52.38 -30.92
CA VAL A 26 31.89 52.81 -30.56
C VAL A 26 32.92 52.59 -31.68
N VAL A 27 32.73 51.62 -32.59
CA VAL A 27 33.80 51.22 -33.53
C VAL A 27 33.84 52.07 -34.81
N ASN A 28 32.74 52.72 -35.21
CA ASN A 28 32.67 53.54 -36.43
C ASN A 28 31.76 54.75 -36.23
N ASP A 29 32.10 55.65 -35.30
CA ASP A 29 31.30 56.85 -35.11
C ASP A 29 31.50 57.83 -36.26
N ARG A 30 30.56 57.79 -37.21
CA ARG A 30 30.46 58.69 -38.36
C ARG A 30 30.52 60.17 -37.94
N ARG A 31 30.07 60.52 -36.73
CA ARG A 31 30.09 61.89 -36.22
C ARG A 31 31.51 62.36 -35.95
N VAL A 32 32.34 61.53 -35.32
CA VAL A 32 33.77 61.82 -35.09
C VAL A 32 34.50 62.02 -36.42
N THR A 33 34.21 61.19 -37.43
CA THR A 33 34.83 61.35 -38.76
C THR A 33 34.38 62.63 -39.47
N THR A 34 33.13 63.07 -39.26
CA THR A 34 32.59 64.30 -39.84
C THR A 34 33.17 65.53 -39.15
N LEU A 35 33.22 65.54 -37.82
CA LEU A 35 33.85 66.59 -37.02
C LEU A 35 35.33 66.74 -37.37
N THR A 36 36.06 65.63 -37.51
CA THR A 36 37.47 65.63 -37.91
C THR A 36 37.66 66.23 -39.31
N ALA A 37 36.80 65.89 -40.27
CA ALA A 37 36.85 66.47 -41.61
C ALA A 37 36.55 67.98 -41.62
N LYS A 38 35.60 68.43 -40.78
CA LYS A 38 35.24 69.84 -40.62
C LYS A 38 36.34 70.64 -39.91
N PHE A 39 37.01 70.04 -38.95
CA PHE A 39 38.21 70.59 -38.30
C PHE A 39 39.34 70.81 -39.29
N PHE A 40 39.65 69.83 -40.14
CA PHE A 40 40.65 70.02 -41.19
C PHE A 40 40.22 71.03 -42.26
N ALA A 41 38.92 71.15 -42.56
CA ALA A 41 38.42 72.19 -43.45
C ALA A 41 38.59 73.60 -42.88
N PHE A 42 38.39 73.77 -41.56
CA PHE A 42 38.64 75.03 -40.85
C PHE A 42 40.12 75.40 -40.88
N ILE A 43 41.03 74.47 -40.55
CA ILE A 43 42.48 74.71 -40.61
C ILE A 43 42.89 75.18 -42.01
N ARG A 44 42.41 74.50 -43.07
CA ARG A 44 42.74 74.86 -44.45
C ARG A 44 42.22 76.25 -44.83
N ALA A 45 41.04 76.63 -44.38
CA ALA A 45 40.47 77.96 -44.63
C ALA A 45 41.20 79.07 -43.86
N ALA A 46 41.75 78.75 -42.69
CA ALA A 46 42.53 79.67 -41.87
C ALA A 46 43.99 79.83 -42.37
N GLU A 47 44.56 78.81 -43.02
CA GLU A 47 45.92 78.82 -43.57
C GLU A 47 46.01 79.37 -45.00
N SER A 48 44.91 79.49 -45.74
CA SER A 48 44.96 79.97 -47.12
C SER A 48 44.99 81.50 -47.22
N ASP A 49 45.97 82.04 -47.93
CA ASP A 49 46.11 83.49 -48.19
C ASP A 49 45.02 84.07 -49.11
N THR A 50 44.13 83.23 -49.64
CA THR A 50 43.10 83.58 -50.64
C THR A 50 41.67 83.58 -50.12
N THR A 51 41.43 83.09 -48.90
CA THR A 51 40.08 83.05 -48.30
C THR A 51 39.70 84.40 -47.73
N THR A 52 38.44 84.77 -47.92
CA THR A 52 37.87 85.98 -47.32
C THR A 52 37.53 85.75 -45.85
N LEU A 53 37.49 86.82 -45.05
CA LEU A 53 37.13 86.77 -43.63
C LEU A 53 35.75 86.09 -43.42
N ASP A 54 34.78 86.42 -44.27
CA ASP A 54 33.41 85.88 -44.22
C ASP A 54 33.37 84.35 -44.47
N GLU A 55 34.27 83.81 -45.30
CA GLU A 55 34.39 82.38 -45.54
C GLU A 55 35.00 81.65 -44.35
N VAL A 56 35.96 82.26 -43.65
CA VAL A 56 36.55 81.72 -42.43
C VAL A 56 35.51 81.67 -41.31
N GLU A 57 34.74 82.76 -41.12
CA GLU A 57 33.65 82.82 -40.12
C GLU A 57 32.53 81.80 -40.42
N LEU A 58 32.22 81.57 -41.70
CA LEU A 58 31.27 80.54 -42.09
C LEU A 58 31.75 79.12 -41.73
N VAL A 59 33.03 78.81 -41.97
CA VAL A 59 33.61 77.49 -41.64
C VAL A 59 33.77 77.32 -40.12
N GLU A 60 34.09 78.39 -39.39
CA GLU A 60 34.08 78.44 -37.92
C GLU A 60 32.68 78.11 -37.36
N GLY A 61 31.65 78.78 -37.87
CA GLY A 61 30.26 78.51 -37.48
C GLY A 61 29.80 77.09 -37.84
N GLN A 62 30.38 76.46 -38.88
CA GLN A 62 30.11 75.07 -39.22
C GLN A 62 30.78 74.10 -38.24
N ILE A 63 32.05 74.30 -37.89
CA ILE A 63 32.74 73.41 -36.95
C ILE A 63 32.14 73.53 -35.54
N GLN A 64 31.76 74.73 -35.10
CA GLN A 64 31.10 74.94 -33.80
C GLN A 64 29.77 74.17 -33.73
N LYS A 65 28.94 74.24 -34.78
CA LYS A 65 27.70 73.46 -34.86
C LYS A 65 27.95 71.95 -34.80
N GLU A 66 29.03 71.48 -35.42
CA GLU A 66 29.38 70.05 -35.41
C GLU A 66 29.89 69.61 -34.02
N PHE A 67 30.58 70.48 -33.27
CA PHE A 67 30.91 70.24 -31.86
C PHE A 67 29.64 70.14 -31.01
N ASP A 68 28.71 71.09 -31.12
CA ASP A 68 27.44 71.07 -30.38
C ASP A 68 26.64 69.78 -30.66
N LEU A 69 26.58 69.35 -31.93
CA LEU A 69 25.93 68.11 -32.34
C LEU A 69 26.64 66.85 -31.83
N PHE A 70 27.97 66.91 -31.69
CA PHE A 70 28.76 65.82 -31.12
C PHE A 70 28.53 65.71 -29.61
N ASP A 71 28.50 66.83 -28.89
CA ASP A 71 28.23 66.87 -27.45
C ASP A 71 26.84 66.32 -27.11
N ILE A 72 25.81 66.72 -27.86
CA ILE A 72 24.45 66.15 -27.73
C ILE A 72 24.47 64.63 -27.98
N SER A 73 25.32 64.16 -28.90
CA SER A 73 25.49 62.73 -29.15
C SER A 73 26.08 62.02 -27.95
N LEU A 74 27.14 62.57 -27.35
CA LEU A 74 27.80 62.00 -26.17
C LEU A 74 26.85 61.91 -24.98
N ASP A 75 26.06 62.96 -24.73
CA ASP A 75 25.05 62.97 -23.67
C ASP A 75 23.99 61.89 -23.90
N LYS A 76 23.53 61.74 -25.15
CA LYS A 76 22.60 60.66 -25.50
C LYS A 76 23.22 59.27 -25.27
N LEU A 77 24.48 59.08 -25.67
CA LEU A 77 25.19 57.81 -25.45
C LEU A 77 25.31 57.50 -23.96
N ARG A 78 25.68 58.50 -23.15
CA ARG A 78 25.77 58.37 -21.70
C ARG A 78 24.42 58.02 -21.06
N ALA A 79 23.37 58.75 -21.40
CA ALA A 79 22.02 58.47 -20.91
C ALA A 79 21.55 57.06 -21.30
N THR A 80 21.89 56.60 -22.51
CA THR A 80 21.58 55.24 -22.98
C THR A 80 22.40 54.19 -22.21
N ALA A 81 23.69 54.43 -21.95
CA ALA A 81 24.52 53.54 -21.16
C ALA A 81 23.99 53.39 -19.72
N ASP A 82 23.59 54.51 -19.09
CA ASP A 82 23.00 54.52 -17.75
C ASP A 82 21.63 53.82 -17.71
N ALA A 83 20.80 54.00 -18.75
CA ALA A 83 19.54 53.26 -18.91
C ALA A 83 19.78 51.75 -19.04
N ASN A 84 20.69 51.35 -19.93
CA ASN A 84 21.06 49.94 -20.12
C ASN A 84 21.62 49.31 -18.84
N GLY A 85 22.41 50.05 -18.07
CA GLY A 85 22.92 49.60 -16.77
C GLY A 85 21.81 49.27 -15.78
N ARG A 86 20.79 50.13 -15.70
CA ARG A 86 19.59 49.89 -14.85
C ARG A 86 18.77 48.70 -15.35
N GLU A 87 18.56 48.60 -16.66
CA GLU A 87 17.84 47.47 -17.26
C GLU A 87 18.55 46.14 -17.00
N LEU A 88 19.88 46.08 -17.13
CA LEU A 88 20.67 44.88 -16.81
C LEU A 88 20.50 44.43 -15.36
N GLN A 89 20.53 45.36 -14.41
CA GLN A 89 20.30 45.05 -13.00
C GLN A 89 18.87 44.51 -12.76
N GLN A 90 17.88 45.12 -13.42
CA GLN A 90 16.50 44.66 -13.34
C GLN A 90 16.34 43.26 -13.94
N TYR A 91 16.93 43.00 -15.11
CA TYR A 91 16.91 41.67 -15.73
C TYR A 91 17.60 40.63 -14.87
N HIS A 92 18.70 40.98 -14.21
CA HIS A 92 19.37 40.08 -13.27
C HIS A 92 18.47 39.74 -12.07
N SER A 93 17.83 40.75 -11.46
CA SER A 93 16.87 40.52 -10.37
C SER A 93 15.69 39.65 -10.80
N LEU A 94 15.13 39.90 -11.99
CA LEU A 94 14.03 39.09 -12.54
C LEU A 94 14.46 37.66 -12.84
N HIS A 95 15.71 37.46 -13.29
CA HIS A 95 16.27 36.14 -13.52
C HIS A 95 16.33 35.34 -12.22
N LEU A 96 16.91 35.91 -11.16
CA LEU A 96 17.00 35.28 -9.85
C LEU A 96 15.60 34.97 -9.27
N GLN A 97 14.65 35.90 -9.42
CA GLN A 97 13.27 35.67 -8.98
C GLN A 97 12.64 34.48 -9.73
N ARG A 98 12.83 34.40 -11.05
CA ARG A 98 12.32 33.30 -11.86
C ARG A 98 12.97 31.98 -11.47
N GLU A 99 14.28 31.95 -11.26
CA GLU A 99 14.98 30.76 -10.79
C GLU A 99 14.45 30.27 -9.44
N GLY A 100 14.19 31.20 -8.51
CA GLY A 100 13.55 30.89 -7.23
C GLY A 100 12.14 30.31 -7.39
N GLN A 101 11.33 30.83 -8.31
CA GLN A 101 10.01 30.27 -8.62
C GLN A 101 10.11 28.87 -9.23
N ILE A 102 11.08 28.64 -10.12
CA ILE A 102 11.33 27.32 -10.72
C ILE A 102 11.75 26.31 -9.64
N ALA A 103 12.61 26.70 -8.70
CA ALA A 103 13.03 25.85 -7.60
C ALA A 103 11.83 25.44 -6.73
N ARG A 104 11.00 26.41 -6.31
CA ARG A 104 9.78 26.15 -5.53
C ARG A 104 8.80 25.23 -6.26
N ALA A 105 8.57 25.46 -7.55
CA ALA A 105 7.68 24.61 -8.35
C ALA A 105 8.21 23.17 -8.47
N LYS A 106 9.54 22.98 -8.53
CA LYS A 106 10.15 21.65 -8.53
C LYS A 106 9.97 20.95 -7.18
N GLU A 107 10.15 21.66 -6.07
CA GLU A 107 9.91 21.13 -4.72
C GLU A 107 8.44 20.73 -4.53
N GLU A 108 7.51 21.59 -4.96
CA GLU A 108 6.08 21.30 -4.92
C GLU A 108 5.71 20.08 -5.76
N LEU A 109 6.30 19.94 -6.95
CA LEU A 109 6.11 18.77 -7.81
C LEU A 109 6.58 17.47 -7.13
N VAL A 110 7.73 17.50 -6.45
CA VAL A 110 8.22 16.33 -5.68
C VAL A 110 7.25 16.00 -4.55
N ARG A 111 6.82 17.00 -3.78
CA ARG A 111 5.83 16.82 -2.71
C ARG A 111 4.53 16.19 -3.24
N LEU A 112 3.95 16.76 -4.29
CA LEU A 112 2.70 16.25 -4.87
C LEU A 112 2.83 14.82 -5.42
N LYS A 113 4.01 14.44 -5.94
CA LYS A 113 4.27 13.04 -6.34
C LYS A 113 4.23 12.09 -5.16
N THR A 114 4.89 12.45 -4.05
CA THR A 114 4.89 11.61 -2.84
C THR A 114 3.49 11.47 -2.25
N GLU A 115 2.71 12.55 -2.24
CA GLU A 115 1.31 12.54 -1.79
C GLU A 115 0.44 11.66 -2.69
N LEU A 116 0.61 11.77 -4.01
CA LEU A 116 -0.10 10.91 -4.96
C LEU A 116 0.20 9.42 -4.75
N GLU A 117 1.46 9.07 -4.48
CA GLU A 117 1.85 7.68 -4.20
C GLU A 117 1.26 7.18 -2.88
N HIS A 118 1.20 8.03 -1.86
CA HIS A 118 0.55 7.70 -0.59
C HIS A 118 -0.96 7.48 -0.78
N GLU A 119 -1.62 8.36 -1.53
CA GLU A 119 -3.04 8.26 -1.82
C GLU A 119 -3.40 7.03 -2.65
N LYS A 120 -2.55 6.65 -3.61
CA LYS A 120 -2.70 5.39 -4.35
C LYS A 120 -2.62 4.18 -3.43
N ARG A 121 -1.66 4.15 -2.50
CA ARG A 121 -1.55 3.08 -1.49
C ARG A 121 -2.80 3.00 -0.62
N ARG A 122 -3.30 4.15 -0.13
CA ARG A 122 -4.53 4.21 0.66
C ARG A 122 -5.74 3.68 -0.11
N ARG A 123 -5.83 4.00 -1.41
CA ARG A 123 -6.86 3.48 -2.29
C ARG A 123 -6.76 1.96 -2.44
N ASN A 124 -5.57 1.42 -2.70
CA ASN A 124 -5.37 -0.03 -2.83
C ASN A 124 -5.79 -0.76 -1.54
N HIS A 125 -5.35 -0.28 -0.38
CA HIS A 125 -5.76 -0.87 0.90
C HIS A 125 -7.28 -0.83 1.07
N LYS A 126 -7.95 0.27 0.69
CA LYS A 126 -9.40 0.37 0.74
C LYS A 126 -10.09 -0.67 -0.17
N GLU A 127 -9.58 -0.85 -1.38
CA GLU A 127 -10.09 -1.84 -2.32
C GLU A 127 -9.89 -3.28 -1.79
N GLU A 128 -8.75 -3.56 -1.15
CA GLU A 128 -8.47 -4.84 -0.47
C GLU A 128 -9.43 -5.08 0.71
N TYR A 129 -9.64 -4.08 1.56
CA TYR A 129 -10.61 -4.16 2.66
C TYR A 129 -12.03 -4.37 2.15
N GLU A 130 -12.44 -3.68 1.08
CA GLU A 130 -13.75 -3.89 0.45
C GLU A 130 -13.89 -5.30 -0.13
N ALA A 131 -12.83 -5.86 -0.72
CA ALA A 131 -12.83 -7.24 -1.21
C ALA A 131 -13.00 -8.25 -0.05
N ILE A 132 -12.25 -8.07 1.04
CA ILE A 132 -12.37 -8.91 2.25
C ILE A 132 -13.75 -8.77 2.88
N ALA A 133 -14.27 -7.54 3.00
CA ALA A 133 -15.60 -7.28 3.54
C ALA A 133 -16.71 -7.97 2.72
N LYS A 134 -16.60 -7.97 1.39
CA LYS A 134 -17.52 -8.70 0.51
C LYS A 134 -17.48 -10.22 0.76
N ILE A 135 -16.31 -10.79 1.04
CA ILE A 135 -16.18 -12.20 1.38
C ILE A 135 -16.78 -12.48 2.76
N ILE A 136 -16.48 -11.66 3.77
CA ILE A 136 -17.00 -11.81 5.13
C ILE A 136 -18.53 -11.73 5.15
N ASN A 137 -19.12 -10.79 4.40
CA ASN A 137 -20.57 -10.58 4.35
C ASN A 137 -21.33 -11.72 3.64
N GLN A 138 -20.66 -12.66 2.97
CA GLN A 138 -21.30 -13.87 2.45
C GLN A 138 -21.62 -14.87 3.56
N TYR A 139 -20.95 -14.77 4.72
CA TYR A 139 -21.18 -15.63 5.86
C TYR A 139 -22.20 -15.00 6.83
N PRO A 140 -23.02 -15.81 7.52
CA PRO A 140 -23.96 -15.30 8.52
C PRO A 140 -23.23 -14.62 9.68
N SER A 141 -23.93 -13.73 10.36
CA SER A 141 -23.39 -13.06 11.55
C SER A 141 -22.95 -14.07 12.61
N ARG A 142 -21.88 -13.74 13.33
CA ARG A 142 -21.43 -14.53 14.49
C ARG A 142 -22.53 -14.70 15.52
N ALA A 143 -23.35 -13.67 15.74
CA ALA A 143 -24.45 -13.76 16.69
C ALA A 143 -25.53 -14.77 16.25
N ASP A 144 -25.82 -14.86 14.96
CA ASP A 144 -26.82 -15.78 14.43
C ASP A 144 -26.34 -17.23 14.47
N THR A 145 -25.07 -17.47 14.11
CA THR A 145 -24.45 -18.79 14.24
C THR A 145 -24.34 -19.24 15.71
N GLN A 146 -24.04 -18.32 16.63
CA GLN A 146 -24.04 -18.61 18.07
C GLN A 146 -25.44 -19.02 18.57
N ARG A 147 -26.50 -18.34 18.13
CA ARG A 147 -27.89 -18.71 18.48
C ARG A 147 -28.28 -20.08 17.94
N GLN A 148 -27.87 -20.39 16.71
CA GLN A 148 -28.13 -21.71 16.10
C GLN A 148 -27.39 -22.82 16.86
N LEU A 149 -26.15 -22.57 17.30
CA LEU A 149 -25.41 -23.51 18.15
C LEU A 149 -26.12 -23.75 19.48
N GLN A 150 -26.55 -22.69 20.17
CA GLN A 150 -27.28 -22.81 21.44
C GLN A 150 -28.57 -23.61 21.27
N ALA A 151 -29.35 -23.34 20.22
CA ALA A 151 -30.57 -24.11 19.93
C ALA A 151 -30.28 -25.60 19.68
N LEU A 152 -29.22 -25.91 18.93
CA LEU A 152 -28.80 -27.30 18.69
C LEU A 152 -28.29 -27.99 19.96
N GLU A 153 -27.61 -27.27 20.85
CA GLU A 153 -27.16 -27.77 22.15
C GLU A 153 -28.35 -28.11 23.05
N ASP A 154 -29.36 -27.24 23.10
CA ASP A 154 -30.60 -27.49 23.84
C ASP A 154 -31.38 -28.68 23.26
N ASP A 155 -31.48 -28.78 21.93
CA ASP A 155 -32.10 -29.91 21.25
C ASP A 155 -31.38 -31.23 21.56
N LEU A 156 -30.04 -31.23 21.52
CA LEU A 156 -29.22 -32.39 21.88
C LEU A 156 -29.43 -32.82 23.33
N ALA A 157 -29.49 -31.87 24.27
CA ALA A 157 -29.77 -32.15 25.67
C ALA A 157 -31.14 -32.80 25.83
N SER A 158 -32.18 -32.26 25.16
CA SER A 158 -33.54 -32.81 25.21
C SER A 158 -33.62 -34.23 24.64
N LEU A 159 -32.91 -34.51 23.53
CA LEU A 159 -32.84 -35.83 22.90
C LEU A 159 -32.08 -36.83 23.78
N ALA A 160 -31.02 -36.40 24.45
CA ALA A 160 -30.27 -37.23 25.39
C ALA A 160 -31.16 -37.63 26.58
N ASP A 161 -31.93 -36.69 27.14
CA ASP A 161 -32.87 -36.97 28.22
C ASP A 161 -33.99 -37.92 27.77
N ALA A 162 -34.58 -37.69 26.60
CA ALA A 162 -35.61 -38.56 26.04
C ALA A 162 -35.08 -39.98 25.79
N LYS A 163 -33.85 -40.10 25.27
CA LYS A 163 -33.18 -41.38 25.09
C LYS A 163 -32.99 -42.09 26.44
N GLN A 164 -32.50 -41.39 27.46
CA GLN A 164 -32.30 -41.96 28.79
C GLN A 164 -33.62 -42.47 29.39
N GLN A 165 -34.70 -41.71 29.24
CA GLN A 165 -36.03 -42.13 29.70
C GLN A 165 -36.52 -43.40 29.02
N ILE A 166 -36.30 -43.55 27.71
CA ILE A 166 -36.68 -44.75 26.96
C ILE A 166 -35.80 -45.95 27.37
N GLU A 167 -34.51 -45.74 27.57
CA GLU A 167 -33.59 -46.77 28.05
C GLU A 167 -34.00 -47.27 29.44
N ASP A 168 -34.29 -46.36 30.36
CA ASP A 168 -34.77 -46.66 31.71
C ASP A 168 -36.10 -47.43 31.67
N ALA A 169 -37.04 -47.01 30.82
CA ALA A 169 -38.33 -47.69 30.64
C ALA A 169 -38.14 -49.10 30.07
N THR A 170 -37.25 -49.27 29.09
CA THR A 170 -36.92 -50.56 28.49
C THR A 170 -36.24 -51.48 29.51
N GLN A 171 -35.34 -50.94 30.33
CA GLN A 171 -34.67 -51.69 31.38
C GLN A 171 -35.65 -52.14 32.47
N LYS A 172 -36.61 -51.27 32.87
CA LYS A 172 -37.71 -51.64 33.77
C LYS A 172 -38.54 -52.79 33.20
N ARG A 173 -38.94 -52.71 31.93
CA ARG A 173 -39.68 -53.80 31.26
C ARG A 173 -38.88 -55.10 31.19
N ARG A 174 -37.58 -55.05 30.84
CA ARG A 174 -36.69 -56.23 30.87
C ARG A 174 -36.66 -56.89 32.25
N LYS A 175 -36.58 -56.09 33.32
CA LYS A 175 -36.64 -56.59 34.71
C LYS A 175 -38.00 -57.22 35.03
N GLN A 176 -39.10 -56.60 34.63
CA GLN A 176 -40.46 -57.15 34.80
C GLN A 176 -40.65 -58.47 34.07
N PHE A 177 -40.17 -58.59 32.82
CA PHE A 177 -40.22 -59.84 32.07
C PHE A 177 -39.35 -60.93 32.70
N ALA A 178 -38.15 -60.60 33.19
CA ALA A 178 -37.32 -61.57 33.91
C ALA A 178 -38.05 -62.15 35.13
N LEU A 179 -38.69 -61.28 35.94
CA LEU A 179 -39.51 -61.73 37.07
C LEU A 179 -40.70 -62.60 36.63
N LEU A 180 -41.36 -62.25 35.52
CA LEU A 180 -42.45 -63.08 34.97
C LEU A 180 -41.94 -64.46 34.55
N PHE A 181 -40.78 -64.53 33.90
CA PHE A 181 -40.16 -65.81 33.51
C PHE A 181 -39.81 -66.65 34.75
N ASP A 182 -39.24 -66.04 35.79
CA ASP A 182 -38.95 -66.73 37.05
C ASP A 182 -40.23 -67.30 37.69
N CYS A 183 -41.33 -66.53 37.73
CA CYS A 183 -42.63 -67.01 38.21
C CYS A 183 -43.21 -68.15 37.36
N ILE A 184 -43.08 -68.08 36.03
CA ILE A 184 -43.51 -69.15 35.12
C ILE A 184 -42.70 -70.41 35.39
N ASP A 185 -41.38 -70.29 35.53
CA ASP A 185 -40.50 -71.41 35.85
C ASP A 185 -40.84 -72.02 37.21
N ASP A 186 -41.15 -71.20 38.21
CA ASP A 186 -41.59 -71.67 39.53
C ASP A 186 -42.95 -72.38 39.48
N LEU A 187 -43.92 -71.87 38.71
CA LEU A 187 -45.19 -72.56 38.49
C LEU A 187 -45.00 -73.87 37.71
N GLN A 188 -44.13 -73.89 36.70
CA GLN A 188 -43.80 -75.13 35.99
C GLN A 188 -43.10 -76.15 36.90
N ARG A 189 -42.25 -75.69 37.83
CA ARG A 189 -41.64 -76.54 38.86
C ARG A 189 -42.69 -77.06 39.84
N ALA A 190 -43.60 -76.21 40.30
CA ALA A 190 -44.70 -76.59 41.18
C ALA A 190 -45.64 -77.61 40.52
N LEU A 191 -46.07 -77.39 39.28
CA LEU A 191 -46.89 -78.34 38.52
C LEU A 191 -46.16 -79.65 38.23
N ARG A 192 -44.83 -79.64 38.04
CA ARG A 192 -44.04 -80.88 37.93
C ARG A 192 -43.99 -81.61 39.27
N ALA A 193 -43.83 -80.91 40.38
CA ALA A 193 -43.85 -81.49 41.72
C ALA A 193 -45.24 -82.07 42.05
N GLU A 194 -46.34 -81.35 41.79
CA GLU A 194 -47.72 -81.85 41.94
C GLU A 194 -48.02 -83.03 41.00
N GLY A 195 -47.48 -83.01 39.78
CA GLY A 195 -47.56 -84.12 38.83
C GLY A 195 -46.70 -85.32 39.23
N GLU A 196 -45.72 -85.16 40.12
CA GLU A 196 -44.97 -86.24 40.77
C GLU A 196 -45.72 -86.74 42.02
N GLU A 197 -46.34 -85.86 42.83
CA GLU A 197 -47.17 -86.22 43.99
C GLU A 197 -48.49 -86.92 43.60
N ALA A 198 -49.15 -86.50 42.50
CA ALA A 198 -50.31 -87.21 41.94
C ALA A 198 -49.94 -88.56 41.32
N LYS A 199 -48.69 -88.72 40.88
CA LYS A 199 -48.15 -90.03 40.53
C LYS A 199 -47.80 -90.85 41.77
N GLU A 200 -47.48 -90.26 42.92
CA GLU A 200 -47.28 -90.98 44.18
C GLU A 200 -48.59 -91.52 44.79
N ASP A 201 -49.73 -90.87 44.57
CA ASP A 201 -51.05 -91.38 45.03
C ASP A 201 -51.66 -92.46 44.10
N GLU A 202 -51.37 -92.46 42.80
CA GLU A 202 -51.72 -93.58 41.89
C GLU A 202 -50.66 -94.69 41.81
N SER A 203 -49.40 -94.45 42.20
CA SER A 203 -48.34 -95.47 42.14
C SER A 203 -48.13 -96.28 43.43
N ARG A 204 -49.00 -96.13 44.44
CA ARG A 204 -48.99 -97.04 45.61
C ARG A 204 -49.58 -98.43 45.32
N LYS A 205 -49.99 -98.69 44.08
CA LYS A 205 -50.15 -100.04 43.54
C LYS A 205 -49.36 -100.16 42.24
N GLU A 206 -48.36 -101.02 42.30
CA GLU A 206 -47.72 -101.73 41.17
C GLU A 206 -46.34 -101.24 40.71
N SER A 207 -45.34 -102.10 41.03
CA SER A 207 -44.06 -102.38 40.36
C SER A 207 -42.90 -101.36 40.53
N VAL A 208 -41.75 -101.69 41.14
CA VAL A 208 -40.71 -102.71 40.86
C VAL A 208 -39.85 -102.41 39.61
N ALA A 209 -38.64 -101.89 39.91
CA ALA A 209 -37.32 -102.26 39.34
C ALA A 209 -36.78 -101.67 38.00
N THR A 210 -35.71 -100.88 38.16
CA THR A 210 -34.40 -100.87 37.42
C THR A 210 -34.20 -100.08 36.10
N GLY A 211 -33.49 -98.95 36.18
CA GLY A 211 -32.09 -98.78 35.69
C GLY A 211 -31.71 -98.57 34.20
N LYS A 212 -31.21 -97.33 33.93
CA LYS A 212 -30.08 -96.88 33.05
C LYS A 212 -30.26 -96.51 31.56
N ARG A 213 -29.91 -95.21 31.28
CA ARG A 213 -29.12 -94.58 30.16
C ARG A 213 -29.67 -94.78 28.73
N LYS A 214 -29.83 -93.79 27.81
CA LYS A 214 -28.94 -92.70 27.32
C LYS A 214 -29.74 -91.84 26.29
N ARG A 215 -29.30 -90.60 26.05
CA ARG A 215 -29.95 -89.51 25.26
C ARG A 215 -30.15 -89.80 23.75
N PRO A 216 -31.14 -89.13 23.11
CA PRO A 216 -31.52 -89.34 21.71
C PRO A 216 -30.76 -88.45 20.71
N ALA A 217 -31.14 -88.67 19.45
CA ALA A 217 -30.49 -88.41 18.20
C ALA A 217 -30.33 -86.94 17.77
N THR A 218 -29.40 -86.83 16.83
CA THR A 218 -29.07 -85.77 15.89
C THR A 218 -30.18 -85.50 14.86
N GLU A 219 -30.46 -84.23 14.59
CA GLU A 219 -30.91 -83.65 13.29
C GLU A 219 -30.36 -82.20 13.31
N ALA A 220 -29.37 -81.84 12.49
CA ALA A 220 -29.48 -81.40 11.09
C ALA A 220 -30.38 -80.16 10.92
N THR A 221 -29.78 -78.98 10.86
CA THR A 221 -29.68 -78.18 9.62
C THR A 221 -28.87 -76.90 9.89
N ASP A 222 -27.87 -76.71 9.03
CA ASP A 222 -27.07 -75.49 8.84
C ASP A 222 -27.61 -74.85 7.55
N ASP A 223 -27.87 -73.54 7.58
CA ASP A 223 -27.80 -72.67 6.41
C ASP A 223 -27.71 -71.20 6.87
N THR A 224 -26.47 -70.75 7.03
CA THR A 224 -25.87 -69.56 6.40
C THR A 224 -26.82 -68.45 5.88
N LEU A 225 -26.61 -67.19 6.31
CA LEU A 225 -26.39 -66.03 5.40
C LEU A 225 -25.93 -64.74 6.13
N LYS A 226 -24.65 -64.40 5.86
CA LYS A 226 -24.05 -63.08 5.57
C LYS A 226 -24.53 -61.80 6.29
N GLY A 227 -23.56 -61.15 6.96
CA GLY A 227 -23.53 -59.69 7.18
C GLY A 227 -22.15 -59.20 7.61
N LYS A 228 -21.40 -58.61 6.67
CA LYS A 228 -20.08 -57.97 6.80
C LYS A 228 -20.09 -56.79 7.81
N ALA A 229 -19.06 -56.70 8.64
CA ALA A 229 -18.49 -55.44 9.14
C ALA A 229 -16.97 -55.68 9.27
N LEU A 230 -16.20 -55.46 8.21
CA LEU A 230 -15.41 -54.24 7.98
C LEU A 230 -14.91 -53.60 9.28
N ALA A 231 -13.60 -53.76 9.50
CA ALA A 231 -12.80 -52.86 10.29
C ALA A 231 -12.96 -51.43 9.75
N ASP A 232 -13.06 -50.45 10.64
CA ASP A 232 -12.37 -49.18 10.42
C ASP A 232 -11.91 -48.59 11.76
N GLU A 233 -10.62 -48.31 11.72
CA GLU A 233 -9.75 -47.64 12.66
C GLU A 233 -10.23 -46.20 12.91
N PRO A 234 -10.05 -45.61 14.11
CA PRO A 234 -10.43 -44.23 14.35
C PRO A 234 -9.52 -43.27 13.55
N PRO A 235 -10.06 -42.34 12.75
CA PRO A 235 -9.21 -41.34 12.12
C PRO A 235 -8.71 -40.34 13.17
N ALA A 236 -7.39 -40.24 13.22
CA ALA A 236 -6.64 -39.23 13.94
C ALA A 236 -7.16 -37.82 13.62
N VAL A 237 -7.71 -37.16 14.62
CA VAL A 237 -7.98 -35.72 14.61
C VAL A 237 -6.82 -35.02 15.28
N SER A 238 -5.79 -34.66 14.51
CA SER A 238 -4.86 -33.53 14.79
C SER A 238 -3.68 -33.53 13.82
N SER A 239 -3.83 -32.85 12.68
CA SER A 239 -2.67 -32.36 11.93
C SER A 239 -2.96 -31.07 11.16
N SER A 240 -4.23 -30.73 10.93
CA SER A 240 -4.61 -29.48 10.25
C SER A 240 -4.57 -28.24 11.16
N ALA A 241 -4.90 -28.38 12.45
CA ALA A 241 -4.90 -27.25 13.39
C ALA A 241 -3.50 -26.79 13.83
N GLU A 242 -2.52 -27.71 13.79
CA GLU A 242 -1.14 -27.44 14.21
C GLU A 242 -0.32 -26.80 13.06
N THR A 243 -0.64 -27.16 11.82
CA THR A 243 -0.01 -26.59 10.62
C THR A 243 -0.48 -25.14 10.35
N ALA A 244 -1.72 -24.80 10.74
CA ALA A 244 -2.25 -23.43 10.61
C ALA A 244 -1.63 -22.46 11.64
N ARG A 245 -1.37 -22.93 12.87
CA ARG A 245 -0.75 -22.10 13.92
C ARG A 245 0.74 -21.85 13.69
N LYS A 246 1.42 -22.73 12.96
CA LYS A 246 2.84 -22.57 12.60
C LYS A 246 3.06 -21.56 11.48
N ARG A 247 2.11 -21.44 10.52
CA ARG A 247 2.19 -20.47 9.40
C ARG A 247 1.91 -19.03 9.82
N VAL A 248 1.02 -18.78 10.79
CA VAL A 248 0.77 -17.42 11.29
C VAL A 248 2.00 -16.87 12.02
N ARG A 249 2.77 -17.73 12.69
CA ARG A 249 3.97 -17.33 13.44
C ARG A 249 5.24 -17.17 12.58
N GLU A 250 5.28 -17.74 11.38
CA GLU A 250 6.36 -17.49 10.40
C GLU A 250 6.16 -16.17 9.64
N VAL A 251 4.91 -15.75 9.38
CA VAL A 251 4.62 -14.47 8.73
C VAL A 251 4.86 -13.29 9.67
N GLU A 252 4.58 -13.42 10.97
CA GLU A 252 4.87 -12.37 11.97
C GLU A 252 6.38 -12.16 12.25
N MET A 253 7.26 -13.07 11.82
CA MET A 253 8.73 -12.90 11.94
C MET A 253 9.41 -12.40 10.66
N GLU A 254 8.73 -12.44 9.50
CA GLU A 254 9.27 -11.88 8.24
C GLU A 254 8.97 -10.37 8.11
N GLU A 255 7.86 -9.89 8.68
CA GLU A 255 7.46 -8.47 8.61
C GLU A 255 8.28 -7.55 9.53
N ALA A 256 9.13 -8.12 10.39
CA ALA A 256 10.02 -7.39 11.30
C ALA A 256 11.45 -7.19 10.76
N ARG A 257 11.73 -7.53 9.49
CA ARG A 257 13.08 -7.42 8.89
C ARG A 257 13.29 -6.31 7.87
N ASP A 258 12.24 -5.59 7.46
CA ASP A 258 12.34 -4.62 6.35
C ASP A 258 12.28 -3.14 6.76
N ASP A 259 12.35 -2.82 8.06
CA ASP A 259 12.24 -1.44 8.58
C ASP A 259 13.57 -0.83 9.07
N GLU A 260 14.69 -1.20 8.44
CA GLU A 260 15.99 -0.52 8.59
C GLU A 260 16.31 0.25 7.30
N THR A 261 15.56 1.33 7.03
CA THR A 261 16.02 2.37 6.10
C THR A 261 16.75 3.44 6.92
N GLU A 262 18.08 3.37 6.89
CA GLU A 262 18.98 4.31 7.56
C GLU A 262 18.63 5.79 7.27
N PRO A 263 18.57 6.66 8.29
CA PRO A 263 18.51 8.09 8.05
C PRO A 263 19.88 8.58 7.55
N GLY A 264 19.97 8.82 6.24
CA GLY A 264 21.14 9.39 5.59
C GLY A 264 21.64 10.66 6.29
N GLU A 265 22.94 10.66 6.59
CA GLU A 265 23.70 11.75 7.17
C GLU A 265 23.47 13.09 6.46
N ILE A 266 22.88 14.04 7.16
CA ILE A 266 22.93 15.45 6.78
C ILE A 266 24.32 15.95 7.16
N THR A 267 25.24 15.89 6.20
CA THR A 267 26.55 16.53 6.30
C THR A 267 26.37 18.05 6.39
N THR A 268 26.44 18.58 7.61
CA THR A 268 26.54 20.02 7.87
C THR A 268 27.97 20.49 7.58
N LYS A 269 28.28 20.69 6.30
CA LYS A 269 29.47 21.46 5.89
C LYS A 269 29.01 22.64 5.05
N GLY A 270 28.92 23.81 5.69
CA GLY A 270 28.82 25.09 5.00
C GLY A 270 27.62 25.94 5.42
N LEU A 271 27.65 26.49 6.63
CA LEU A 271 26.95 27.73 6.94
C LEU A 271 27.98 28.79 7.36
N PRO A 272 28.00 29.97 6.72
CA PRO A 272 28.92 31.03 7.08
C PRO A 272 28.54 31.66 8.43
N SER A 273 29.56 31.84 9.26
CA SER A 273 29.56 32.58 10.52
C SER A 273 29.11 34.03 10.30
N CYS A 274 27.87 34.35 10.66
CA CYS A 274 27.41 35.73 10.85
C CYS A 274 26.08 35.73 11.61
N CYS A 275 26.14 35.64 12.94
CA CYS A 275 25.12 36.14 13.89
C CYS A 275 25.58 35.83 15.32
N LEU A 276 26.63 36.53 15.77
CA LEU A 276 27.01 36.60 17.18
C LEU A 276 27.42 38.04 17.46
N PHE A 277 26.45 38.94 17.46
CA PHE A 277 26.54 40.23 18.11
C PHE A 277 25.12 40.71 18.40
N LEU A 278 24.92 41.32 19.57
CA LEU A 278 23.66 41.82 20.15
C LEU A 278 22.94 40.86 21.12
N LEU A 279 23.60 40.55 22.23
CA LEU A 279 22.96 40.48 23.54
C LEU A 279 23.98 40.80 24.63
N SER A 280 24.25 42.10 24.81
CA SER A 280 24.80 42.72 26.02
C SER A 280 24.72 44.24 25.87
N ALA A 281 23.57 44.80 26.24
CA ALA A 281 23.37 46.17 26.69
C ALA A 281 22.06 46.20 27.50
#